data_AF-A0A1Y3U8I2-F1
#
_entry.id   AF-A0A1Y3U8I2-F1
#
_cell.length_a   1.000
_cell.length_b   1.000
_cell.length_c   1.000
_cell.angle_alpha   90.00
_cell.angle_beta   90.00
_cell.angle_gamma   90.00
#
_symmetry.space_group_name_H-M   'P 1'
#
loop_
_entity.id
_entity.type
_entity.pdbx_description
1 polymer ?
#
loop_
_entity_poly.entity_id
_entity_poly.type
_entity_poly.pdbx_seq_one_letter_code
_entity_poly.pdbx_strand_id
1 'polypeptide(L)'
;MKAGFIGLGIMGKPMAKNLLKAGCELYVNDLNKDAVAELVAGGAKEGDYETIGKECDIVLMILPNGAIVQDVLFGENGLAGYLKPGTVVCDMSSVTPTESCTCAEKLAAMQIGFVDSPVSGGEPKAIDGTLAFMAGGNEADFEKLKPYFDAMGASALLIGKSGSGSVTKLTNQVIVNLTIAAVSEAFVLCSKAGADPEKVYQAIRGGLAGSVILDAKVPMMIERNFKPGGKISINHKDIKNVMATAHSIDVPMPLTSQLFEIMQYLKVTGHFDEDHAGIVQYFEKLAGVEVKKVNA
;
A
#
# COMPACT_ATOMS: atom_id res chain seq x y z
N MET A 1 22.89 3.47 10.94
CA MET A 1 22.12 3.53 9.68
C MET A 1 22.09 4.99 9.22
N LYS A 2 22.28 5.26 7.92
CA LYS A 2 22.09 6.60 7.31
C LYS A 2 21.25 6.43 6.04
N ALA A 3 20.23 7.24 5.82
CA ALA A 3 19.38 7.13 4.63
C ALA A 3 18.69 8.44 4.24
N GLY A 4 18.33 8.53 2.97
CA GLY A 4 17.33 9.47 2.47
C GLY A 4 15.93 8.86 2.57
N PHE A 5 14.92 9.67 2.84
CA PHE A 5 13.51 9.27 2.84
C PHE A 5 12.68 10.30 2.07
N ILE A 6 12.10 9.88 0.95
CA ILE A 6 11.29 10.75 0.08
C ILE A 6 9.83 10.29 0.11
N GLY A 7 8.94 11.21 0.50
CA GLY A 7 7.51 10.93 0.68
C GLY A 7 7.14 10.76 2.14
N LEU A 8 6.51 11.79 2.73
CA LEU A 8 6.13 11.90 4.14
C LEU A 8 4.61 11.99 4.30
N GLY A 9 3.89 11.24 3.47
CA GLY A 9 2.43 11.09 3.58
C GLY A 9 2.01 10.21 4.77
N ILE A 10 0.76 9.75 4.73
CA ILE A 10 0.13 8.91 5.77
C ILE A 10 1.00 7.70 6.16
N MET A 11 1.63 7.06 5.19
CA MET A 11 2.52 5.91 5.43
C MET A 11 3.97 6.34 5.73
N GLY A 12 4.53 7.22 4.90
CA GLY A 12 5.96 7.56 4.98
C GLY A 12 6.35 8.32 6.25
N LYS A 13 5.48 9.18 6.76
CA LYS A 13 5.75 9.95 7.98
C LYS A 13 5.99 9.08 9.22
N PRO A 14 5.08 8.16 9.60
CA PRO A 14 5.34 7.26 10.73
C PRO A 14 6.51 6.30 10.49
N MET A 15 6.73 5.85 9.25
CA MET A 15 7.90 5.03 8.89
C MET A 15 9.22 5.77 9.14
N ALA A 16 9.34 7.02 8.69
CA ALA A 16 10.49 7.89 8.94
C ALA A 16 10.69 8.13 10.45
N LYS A 17 9.62 8.32 11.23
CA LYS A 17 9.71 8.43 12.70
C LYS A 17 10.26 7.16 13.34
N ASN A 18 9.91 5.98 12.84
CA ASN A 18 10.44 4.73 13.38
C ASN A 18 11.93 4.54 13.06
N LEU A 19 12.38 4.97 11.88
CA LEU A 19 13.82 5.04 11.56
C LEU A 19 14.58 5.98 12.51
N LEU A 20 14.03 7.16 12.81
CA LEU A 20 14.63 8.09 13.78
C LEU A 20 14.72 7.47 15.18
N LYS A 21 13.65 6.81 15.66
CA LYS A 21 13.66 6.09 16.95
C LYS A 21 14.73 4.99 17.00
N ALA A 22 15.00 4.34 15.86
CA ALA A 22 16.06 3.34 15.73
C ALA A 22 17.48 3.95 15.59
N GLY A 23 17.62 5.28 15.72
CA GLY A 23 18.91 5.97 15.64
C GLY A 23 19.45 6.12 14.22
N CYS A 24 18.59 6.04 13.19
CA CYS A 24 19.00 6.32 11.81
C CYS A 24 19.28 7.82 11.62
N GLU A 25 20.43 8.15 11.05
CA GLU A 25 20.69 9.49 10.52
C GLU A 25 19.86 9.66 9.24
N LEU A 26 18.77 10.43 9.31
CA LEU A 26 17.76 10.49 8.26
C LEU A 26 17.74 11.86 7.58
N TYR A 27 17.87 11.88 6.26
CA TYR A 27 17.59 13.04 5.42
C TYR A 27 16.19 12.88 4.82
N VAL A 28 15.33 13.87 4.96
CA VAL A 28 13.92 13.77 4.54
C VAL A 28 13.55 14.82 3.49
N ASN A 29 12.68 14.42 2.56
CA ASN A 29 12.13 15.30 1.54
C ASN A 29 10.65 14.98 1.28
N ASP A 30 9.83 16.03 1.15
CA ASP A 30 8.45 15.96 0.67
C ASP A 30 8.04 17.31 0.07
N LEU A 31 7.01 17.31 -0.78
CA LEU A 31 6.36 18.53 -1.27
C LEU A 31 5.65 19.30 -0.13
N ASN A 32 5.12 18.57 0.85
CA ASN A 32 4.53 19.11 2.07
C ASN A 32 5.63 19.50 3.07
N LYS A 33 5.92 20.81 3.11
CA LYS A 33 6.94 21.37 4.00
C LYS A 33 6.61 21.27 5.49
N ASP A 34 5.33 21.21 5.85
CA ASP A 34 4.94 21.01 7.25
C ASP A 34 5.31 19.59 7.72
N ALA A 35 5.15 18.58 6.86
CA ALA A 35 5.55 17.21 7.16
C ALA A 35 7.08 17.08 7.31
N VAL A 36 7.85 17.80 6.49
CA VAL A 36 9.31 17.89 6.61
C VAL A 36 9.70 18.54 7.94
N ALA A 37 9.12 19.70 8.26
CA ALA A 37 9.42 20.44 9.48
C ALA A 37 9.12 19.61 10.75
N GLU A 38 8.02 18.83 10.75
CA GLU A 38 7.67 17.92 11.85
C GLU A 38 8.77 16.87 12.09
N LEU A 39 9.35 16.31 11.03
CA LEU A 39 10.41 15.29 11.11
C LEU A 39 11.75 15.90 11.50
N VAL A 40 12.06 17.11 11.01
CA VAL A 40 13.26 17.86 11.41
C VAL A 40 13.22 18.20 12.90
N ALA A 41 12.06 18.63 13.43
CA ALA A 41 11.87 18.84 14.87
C ALA A 41 12.05 17.53 15.68
N GLY A 42 11.83 16.38 15.04
CA GLY A 42 12.07 15.04 15.59
C GLY A 42 13.51 14.51 15.42
N GLY A 43 14.43 15.28 14.83
CA GLY A 43 15.84 14.92 14.67
C GLY A 43 16.26 14.49 13.26
N ALA A 44 15.37 14.54 12.27
CA ALA A 44 15.79 14.40 10.86
C ALA A 44 16.53 15.66 10.36
N LYS A 45 17.20 15.52 9.21
CA LYS A 45 17.76 16.63 8.43
C LYS A 45 16.88 16.84 7.19
N GLU A 46 16.56 18.08 6.84
CA GLU A 46 15.98 18.35 5.52
C GLU A 46 17.09 18.18 4.46
N GLY A 47 16.75 17.55 3.34
CA GLY A 47 17.65 17.43 2.20
C GLY A 47 16.86 17.47 0.89
N ASP A 48 17.34 18.24 -0.08
CA ASP A 48 16.88 18.11 -1.48
C ASP A 48 17.47 16.86 -2.14
N TYR A 49 17.12 16.60 -3.40
CA TYR A 49 17.60 15.42 -4.13
C TYR A 49 19.12 15.38 -4.28
N GLU A 50 19.76 16.54 -4.47
CA GLU A 50 21.21 16.65 -4.55
C GLU A 50 21.87 16.29 -3.21
N THR A 51 21.39 16.86 -2.11
CA THR A 51 21.89 16.56 -0.77
C THR A 51 21.69 15.09 -0.44
N ILE A 52 20.49 14.54 -0.68
CA ILE A 52 20.20 13.12 -0.42
C ILE A 52 21.11 12.22 -1.24
N GLY A 53 21.26 12.47 -2.55
CA GLY A 53 22.09 11.63 -3.41
C GLY A 53 23.58 11.68 -3.09
N LYS A 54 24.07 12.82 -2.58
CA LYS A 54 25.46 12.97 -2.14
C LYS A 54 25.72 12.40 -0.75
N GLU A 55 24.75 12.42 0.15
CA GLU A 55 24.97 12.06 1.55
C GLU A 55 24.58 10.62 1.89
N CYS A 56 23.72 9.98 1.09
CA CYS A 56 23.08 8.71 1.46
C CYS A 56 23.37 7.59 0.46
N ASP A 57 23.84 6.44 0.98
CA ASP A 57 24.02 5.22 0.20
C ASP A 57 22.73 4.38 0.13
N ILE A 58 21.73 4.69 0.97
CA ILE A 58 20.39 4.11 0.96
C ILE A 58 19.37 5.22 0.80
N VAL A 59 18.46 5.09 -0.17
CA VAL A 59 17.33 6.01 -0.35
C VAL A 59 16.03 5.24 -0.36
N LEU A 60 15.13 5.60 0.55
CA LEU A 60 13.81 5.01 0.71
C LEU A 60 12.77 5.96 0.10
N MET A 61 11.84 5.43 -0.68
CA MET A 61 10.77 6.20 -1.30
C MET A 61 9.41 5.59 -0.99
N ILE A 62 8.39 6.42 -0.74
CA ILE A 62 7.00 5.95 -0.66
C ILE A 62 6.04 7.03 -1.17
N LEU A 63 5.61 6.86 -2.41
CA LEU A 63 4.96 7.86 -3.23
C LEU A 63 3.60 7.38 -3.74
N PRO A 64 2.72 8.29 -4.20
CA PRO A 64 1.34 7.94 -4.52
C PRO A 64 1.18 6.95 -5.70
N ASN A 65 2.03 7.07 -6.74
CA ASN A 65 1.93 6.27 -7.97
C ASN A 65 3.26 6.22 -8.76
N GLY A 66 3.32 5.35 -9.77
CA GLY A 66 4.52 5.11 -10.57
C GLY A 66 4.98 6.30 -11.41
N ALA A 67 4.07 7.17 -11.87
CA ALA A 67 4.46 8.38 -12.59
C ALA A 67 5.24 9.34 -11.69
N ILE A 68 4.84 9.49 -10.43
CA ILE A 68 5.57 10.30 -9.45
C ILE A 68 6.90 9.65 -9.10
N VAL A 69 6.96 8.32 -8.97
CA VAL A 69 8.24 7.60 -8.77
C VAL A 69 9.21 7.87 -9.92
N GLN A 70 8.74 7.80 -11.16
CA GLN A 70 9.56 8.06 -12.35
C GLN A 70 10.03 9.52 -12.40
N ASP A 71 9.18 10.48 -12.04
CA ASP A 71 9.53 11.90 -12.01
C ASP A 71 10.56 12.22 -10.91
N VAL A 72 10.36 11.70 -9.70
CA VAL A 72 11.32 11.85 -8.59
C VAL A 72 12.68 11.26 -8.95
N LEU A 73 12.72 10.10 -9.62
CA LEU A 73 13.99 9.46 -9.98
C LEU A 73 14.64 10.08 -11.21
N PHE A 74 13.88 10.32 -12.27
CA PHE A 74 14.40 10.56 -13.62
C PHE A 74 13.87 11.84 -14.27
N GLY A 75 13.08 12.65 -13.56
CA GLY A 75 12.65 13.97 -14.03
C GLY A 75 13.80 14.95 -14.19
N GLU A 76 13.47 16.19 -14.55
CA GLU A 76 14.47 17.26 -14.60
C GLU A 76 15.06 17.49 -13.20
N ASN A 77 16.38 17.38 -13.06
CA ASN A 77 17.06 17.34 -11.75
C ASN A 77 16.55 16.22 -10.83
N GLY A 78 16.13 15.08 -11.41
CA GLY A 78 15.71 13.89 -10.66
C GLY A 78 16.83 13.30 -9.82
N LEU A 79 16.43 12.61 -8.75
CA LEU A 79 17.33 12.03 -7.75
C LEU A 79 18.46 11.20 -8.37
N ALA A 80 18.17 10.40 -9.42
CA ALA A 80 19.16 9.51 -10.03
C ALA A 80 20.42 10.24 -10.51
N GLY A 81 20.29 11.50 -10.96
CA GLY A 81 21.42 12.31 -11.42
C GLY A 81 22.43 12.68 -10.33
N TYR A 82 22.06 12.54 -9.05
CA TYR A 82 22.91 12.87 -7.91
C TYR A 82 23.38 11.65 -7.12
N LEU A 83 22.84 10.47 -7.42
CA LEU A 83 23.20 9.23 -6.76
C LEU A 83 24.60 8.76 -7.17
N LYS A 84 25.26 8.02 -6.28
CA LYS A 84 26.59 7.47 -6.51
C LYS A 84 26.51 5.98 -6.91
N PRO A 85 27.47 5.46 -7.67
CA PRO A 85 27.63 4.02 -7.83
C PRO A 85 27.66 3.31 -6.47
N GLY A 86 26.91 2.21 -6.36
CA GLY A 86 26.76 1.42 -5.13
C GLY A 86 25.61 1.85 -4.21
N THR A 87 24.98 3.01 -4.44
CA THR A 87 23.74 3.41 -3.76
C THR A 87 22.63 2.38 -4.02
N VAL A 88 21.74 2.17 -3.04
CA VAL A 88 20.51 1.38 -3.21
C VAL A 88 19.29 2.27 -3.02
N VAL A 89 18.40 2.26 -4.01
CA VAL A 89 17.08 2.86 -3.94
C VAL A 89 16.05 1.79 -3.61
N CYS A 90 15.26 2.00 -2.56
CA CYS A 90 14.14 1.15 -2.20
C CYS A 90 12.82 1.90 -2.40
N ASP A 91 12.05 1.50 -3.41
CA ASP A 91 10.71 2.04 -3.65
C ASP A 91 9.65 1.20 -2.93
N MET A 92 9.06 1.77 -1.89
CA MET A 92 7.99 1.15 -1.09
C MET A 92 6.59 1.59 -1.58
N SER A 93 6.53 2.31 -2.70
CA SER A 93 5.28 2.69 -3.36
C SER A 93 4.54 1.47 -3.90
N SER A 94 3.22 1.56 -4.01
CA SER A 94 2.44 0.55 -4.74
C SER A 94 2.30 0.97 -6.21
N VAL A 95 3.09 0.32 -7.07
CA VAL A 95 3.25 0.55 -8.52
C VAL A 95 3.08 -0.76 -9.30
N THR A 96 3.15 -0.71 -10.63
CA THR A 96 3.15 -1.93 -11.47
C THR A 96 4.53 -2.59 -11.50
N PRO A 97 4.60 -3.92 -11.73
CA PRO A 97 5.88 -4.61 -11.87
C PRO A 97 6.74 -4.07 -13.01
N THR A 98 6.12 -3.68 -14.13
CA THR A 98 6.81 -3.11 -15.29
C THR A 98 7.47 -1.78 -14.97
N GLU A 99 6.79 -0.91 -14.21
CA GLU A 99 7.39 0.35 -13.73
C GLU A 99 8.60 0.09 -12.82
N SER A 100 8.49 -0.87 -11.90
CA SER A 100 9.60 -1.28 -11.02
C SER A 100 10.79 -1.86 -11.78
N CYS A 101 10.55 -2.75 -12.76
CA CYS A 101 11.59 -3.28 -13.64
C CYS A 101 12.28 -2.17 -14.44
N THR A 102 11.51 -1.21 -14.95
CA THR A 102 12.06 -0.06 -15.69
C THR A 102 12.97 0.80 -14.80
N CYS A 103 12.58 1.06 -13.55
CA CYS A 103 13.44 1.75 -12.58
C CYS A 103 14.74 0.97 -12.34
N ALA A 104 14.63 -0.33 -12.11
CA ALA A 104 15.78 -1.19 -11.88
C ALA A 104 16.77 -1.18 -13.06
N GLU A 105 16.29 -1.31 -14.29
CA GLU A 105 17.12 -1.30 -15.49
C GLU A 105 17.86 0.04 -15.68
N LYS A 106 17.15 1.17 -15.51
CA LYS A 106 17.75 2.50 -15.64
C LYS A 106 18.80 2.76 -14.55
N LEU A 107 18.52 2.41 -13.30
CA LEU A 107 19.45 2.60 -12.19
C LEU A 107 20.65 1.66 -12.28
N ALA A 108 20.46 0.42 -12.76
CA ALA A 108 21.56 -0.52 -12.97
C ALA A 108 22.58 -0.01 -14.00
N ALA A 109 22.14 0.69 -15.05
CA ALA A 109 23.04 1.34 -16.01
C ALA A 109 23.97 2.39 -15.37
N MET A 110 23.60 2.90 -14.18
CA MET A 110 24.35 3.85 -13.37
C MET A 110 25.07 3.17 -12.19
N GLN A 111 25.08 1.84 -12.14
CA GLN A 111 25.61 1.04 -11.03
C GLN A 111 24.89 1.29 -9.69
N ILE A 112 23.60 1.63 -9.75
CA ILE A 112 22.74 1.86 -8.60
C ILE A 112 21.80 0.66 -8.44
N GLY A 113 21.68 0.16 -7.21
CA GLY A 113 20.77 -0.92 -6.84
C GLY A 113 19.33 -0.42 -6.73
N PHE A 114 18.37 -1.31 -7.03
CA PHE A 114 16.95 -1.00 -6.90
C PHE A 114 16.18 -2.18 -6.29
N VAL A 115 15.37 -1.88 -5.29
CA VAL A 115 14.46 -2.84 -4.65
C VAL A 115 13.06 -2.25 -4.63
N ASP A 116 12.09 -2.89 -5.29
CA ASP A 116 10.68 -2.57 -5.08
C ASP A 116 10.17 -3.34 -3.86
N SER A 117 9.80 -2.63 -2.80
CA SER A 117 9.38 -3.21 -1.53
C SER A 117 8.08 -2.60 -0.99
N PRO A 118 6.95 -2.71 -1.72
CA PRO A 118 5.66 -2.27 -1.19
C PRO A 118 5.32 -2.94 0.14
N VAL A 119 4.46 -2.27 0.90
CA VAL A 119 4.11 -2.67 2.28
C VAL A 119 2.66 -3.10 2.44
N SER A 120 2.40 -3.89 3.48
CA SER A 120 1.05 -4.20 3.96
C SER A 120 0.94 -4.00 5.48
N GLY A 121 -0.24 -3.55 5.93
CA GLY A 121 -0.51 -3.26 7.34
C GLY A 121 -1.27 -1.96 7.61
N GLY A 122 -1.29 -1.04 6.64
CA GLY A 122 -1.95 0.26 6.78
C GLY A 122 -1.23 1.20 7.75
N GLU A 123 -1.81 2.39 7.95
CA GLU A 123 -1.25 3.42 8.83
C GLU A 123 -1.01 2.94 10.27
N PRO A 124 -1.91 2.16 10.92
CA PRO A 124 -1.67 1.69 12.29
C PRO A 124 -0.37 0.90 12.41
N LYS A 125 -0.11 -0.04 11.49
CA LYS A 125 1.13 -0.81 11.51
C LYS A 125 2.36 -0.01 11.09
N ALA A 126 2.19 1.04 10.28
CA ALA A 126 3.28 1.97 9.98
C ALA A 126 3.69 2.77 11.22
N ILE A 127 2.73 3.20 12.04
CA ILE A 127 2.96 3.86 13.32
C ILE A 127 3.66 2.90 14.30
N ASP A 128 3.12 1.68 14.43
CA ASP A 128 3.60 0.68 15.39
C ASP A 128 4.92 0.03 14.99
N GLY A 129 5.39 0.23 13.74
CA GLY A 129 6.62 -0.39 13.24
C GLY A 129 6.46 -1.90 12.98
N THR A 130 5.26 -2.32 12.54
CA THR A 130 4.91 -3.74 12.35
C THR A 130 4.43 -4.05 10.93
N LEU A 131 4.82 -3.24 9.95
CA LEU A 131 4.58 -3.48 8.53
C LEU A 131 5.19 -4.81 8.05
N ALA A 132 4.57 -5.38 7.02
CA ALA A 132 5.16 -6.46 6.24
C ALA A 132 5.69 -5.89 4.92
N PHE A 133 6.99 -6.10 4.66
CA PHE A 133 7.68 -5.68 3.44
C PHE A 133 7.75 -6.83 2.42
N MET A 134 7.34 -6.55 1.18
CA MET A 134 7.32 -7.51 0.08
C MET A 134 8.37 -7.09 -0.96
N ALA A 135 9.59 -7.60 -0.88
CA ALA A 135 10.71 -7.08 -1.66
C ALA A 135 10.95 -7.86 -2.96
N GLY A 136 11.19 -7.13 -4.05
CA GLY A 136 11.75 -7.61 -5.30
C GLY A 136 13.07 -6.91 -5.58
N GLY A 137 14.12 -7.67 -5.89
CA GLY A 137 15.46 -7.12 -6.14
C GLY A 137 16.53 -8.20 -6.15
N ASN A 138 17.80 -7.79 -6.11
CA ASN A 138 18.88 -8.75 -5.86
C ASN A 138 19.10 -8.93 -4.34
N GLU A 139 19.66 -10.07 -3.96
CA GLU A 139 19.87 -10.45 -2.56
C GLU A 139 20.84 -9.51 -1.83
N ALA A 140 21.89 -9.05 -2.50
CA ALA A 140 22.89 -8.17 -1.89
C ALA A 140 22.28 -6.81 -1.48
N ASP A 141 21.42 -6.23 -2.31
CA ASP A 141 20.75 -4.96 -2.02
C ASP A 141 19.64 -5.13 -0.98
N PHE A 142 18.92 -6.26 -1.02
CA PHE A 142 17.96 -6.62 0.03
C PHE A 142 18.62 -6.71 1.41
N GLU A 143 19.76 -7.40 1.52
CA GLU A 143 20.47 -7.54 2.81
C GLU A 143 20.99 -6.19 3.34
N LYS A 144 21.37 -5.24 2.47
CA LYS A 144 21.71 -3.87 2.91
C LYS A 144 20.49 -3.12 3.48
N LEU A 145 19.28 -3.43 3.00
CA LEU A 145 18.04 -2.78 3.44
C LEU A 145 17.44 -3.39 4.70
N LYS A 146 17.83 -4.61 5.07
CA LYS A 146 17.29 -5.36 6.21
C LYS A 146 17.25 -4.58 7.54
N PRO A 147 18.32 -3.85 7.95
CA PRO A 147 18.25 -3.03 9.16
C PRO A 147 17.17 -1.93 9.12
N TYR A 148 16.89 -1.39 7.92
CA TYR A 148 15.85 -0.38 7.72
C TYR A 148 14.46 -1.00 7.76
N PHE A 149 14.29 -2.19 7.19
CA PHE A 149 13.05 -2.94 7.29
C PHE A 149 12.73 -3.34 8.73
N ASP A 150 13.72 -3.86 9.47
CA ASP A 150 13.56 -4.26 10.87
C ASP A 150 13.16 -3.08 11.79
N ALA A 151 13.60 -1.86 11.44
CA ALA A 151 13.24 -0.64 12.17
C ALA A 151 11.79 -0.18 11.90
N MET A 152 11.17 -0.62 10.81
CA MET A 152 9.86 -0.13 10.36
C MET A 152 8.78 -1.23 10.30
N GLY A 153 9.15 -2.50 10.47
CA GLY A 153 8.25 -3.62 10.24
C GLY A 153 8.55 -4.86 11.05
N ALA A 154 7.58 -5.78 11.04
CA ALA A 154 7.66 -7.07 11.71
C ALA A 154 8.23 -8.15 10.80
N SER A 155 8.23 -7.94 9.48
CA SER A 155 8.79 -8.89 8.52
C SER A 155 9.19 -8.21 7.21
N ALA A 156 10.23 -8.75 6.59
CA ALA A 156 10.63 -8.45 5.21
C ALA A 156 11.03 -9.74 4.51
N LEU A 157 10.53 -9.93 3.29
CA LEU A 157 10.83 -11.13 2.51
C LEU A 157 11.23 -10.74 1.09
N LEU A 158 12.37 -11.26 0.64
CA LEU A 158 12.78 -11.21 -0.75
C LEU A 158 12.02 -12.27 -1.54
N ILE A 159 11.10 -11.82 -2.39
CA ILE A 159 10.21 -12.67 -3.18
C ILE A 159 10.90 -13.18 -4.44
N GLY A 160 11.73 -12.33 -5.04
CA GLY A 160 12.39 -12.59 -6.30
C GLY A 160 13.11 -11.36 -6.81
N LYS A 161 13.35 -11.32 -8.13
CA LYS A 161 13.96 -10.18 -8.82
C LYS A 161 13.09 -8.92 -8.75
N SER A 162 13.62 -7.79 -9.22
CA SER A 162 12.85 -6.54 -9.33
C SER A 162 11.52 -6.76 -10.06
N GLY A 163 10.47 -6.12 -9.57
CA GLY A 163 9.08 -6.31 -9.95
C GLY A 163 8.34 -7.35 -9.09
N SER A 164 9.03 -8.31 -8.45
CA SER A 164 8.37 -9.35 -7.65
C SER A 164 7.70 -8.82 -6.37
N GLY A 165 8.22 -7.74 -5.78
CA GLY A 165 7.57 -7.08 -4.64
C GLY A 165 6.23 -6.47 -5.05
N SER A 166 6.24 -5.77 -6.17
CA SER A 166 5.05 -5.18 -6.81
C SER A 166 4.03 -6.25 -7.17
N VAL A 167 4.43 -7.36 -7.80
CA VAL A 167 3.55 -8.51 -8.08
C VAL A 167 2.89 -9.02 -6.80
N THR A 168 3.67 -9.21 -5.74
CA THR A 168 3.17 -9.72 -4.45
C THR A 168 2.12 -8.81 -3.85
N LYS A 169 2.35 -7.48 -3.90
CA LYS A 169 1.38 -6.50 -3.46
C LYS A 169 0.10 -6.54 -4.29
N LEU A 170 0.19 -6.65 -5.62
CA LEU A 170 -0.98 -6.77 -6.49
C LEU A 170 -1.78 -8.04 -6.19
N THR A 171 -1.13 -9.18 -6.00
CA THR A 171 -1.78 -10.43 -5.57
C THR A 171 -2.51 -10.25 -4.23
N ASN A 172 -1.87 -9.60 -3.25
CA ASN A 172 -2.50 -9.29 -1.97
C ASN A 172 -3.76 -8.43 -2.16
N GLN A 173 -3.70 -7.37 -2.97
CA GLN A 173 -4.82 -6.46 -3.18
C GLN A 173 -5.99 -7.11 -3.94
N VAL A 174 -5.73 -8.08 -4.83
CA VAL A 174 -6.79 -8.91 -5.44
C VAL A 174 -7.53 -9.70 -4.36
N ILE A 175 -6.81 -10.46 -3.53
CA ILE A 175 -7.41 -11.31 -2.50
C ILE A 175 -8.18 -10.45 -1.51
N VAL A 176 -7.58 -9.35 -1.03
CA VAL A 176 -8.21 -8.48 -0.04
C VAL A 176 -9.53 -7.92 -0.55
N ASN A 177 -9.53 -7.31 -1.73
CA ASN A 177 -10.72 -6.62 -2.20
C ASN A 177 -11.82 -7.57 -2.69
N LEU A 178 -11.45 -8.70 -3.32
CA LEU A 178 -12.45 -9.71 -3.68
C LEU A 178 -13.09 -10.35 -2.45
N THR A 179 -12.33 -10.56 -1.37
CA THR A 179 -12.90 -11.07 -0.12
C THR A 179 -13.87 -10.06 0.48
N ILE A 180 -13.55 -8.76 0.48
CA ILE A 180 -14.49 -7.71 0.95
C ILE A 180 -15.76 -7.69 0.11
N ALA A 181 -15.65 -7.80 -1.21
CA ALA A 181 -16.81 -7.85 -2.11
C ALA A 181 -17.66 -9.10 -1.85
N ALA A 182 -17.05 -10.27 -1.70
CA ALA A 182 -17.76 -11.51 -1.40
C ALA A 182 -18.47 -11.46 -0.04
N VAL A 183 -17.81 -10.91 1.00
CA VAL A 183 -18.42 -10.69 2.31
C VAL A 183 -19.60 -9.72 2.19
N SER A 184 -19.43 -8.62 1.48
CA SER A 184 -20.49 -7.65 1.21
C SER A 184 -21.71 -8.28 0.55
N GLU A 185 -21.49 -9.05 -0.52
CA GLU A 185 -22.54 -9.75 -1.26
C GLU A 185 -23.28 -10.76 -0.38
N ALA A 186 -22.55 -11.59 0.36
CA ALA A 186 -23.11 -12.60 1.25
C ALA A 186 -23.93 -11.99 2.41
N PHE A 187 -23.48 -10.87 2.97
CA PHE A 187 -24.18 -10.21 4.08
C PHE A 187 -25.43 -9.46 3.61
N VAL A 188 -25.43 -8.91 2.39
CA VAL A 188 -26.64 -8.38 1.77
C VAL A 188 -27.66 -9.50 1.51
N LEU A 189 -27.23 -10.67 1.03
CA LEU A 189 -28.10 -11.86 0.92
C LEU A 189 -28.70 -12.25 2.27
N CYS A 190 -27.87 -12.37 3.32
CA CYS A 190 -28.29 -12.65 4.68
C CYS A 190 -29.40 -11.68 5.15
N SER A 191 -29.14 -10.38 5.04
CA SER A 191 -30.11 -9.35 5.43
C SER A 191 -31.39 -9.41 4.61
N LYS A 192 -31.31 -9.63 3.29
CA LYS A 192 -32.49 -9.75 2.44
C LYS A 192 -33.33 -10.99 2.76
N ALA A 193 -32.68 -12.07 3.15
CA ALA A 193 -33.32 -13.31 3.58
C ALA A 193 -33.92 -13.25 5.00
N GLY A 194 -33.73 -12.14 5.72
CA GLY A 194 -34.27 -11.95 7.08
C GLY A 194 -33.44 -12.57 8.20
N ALA A 195 -32.22 -13.03 7.91
CA ALA A 195 -31.30 -13.49 8.93
C ALA A 195 -30.58 -12.31 9.61
N ASP A 196 -30.29 -12.45 10.89
CA ASP A 196 -29.54 -11.46 11.68
C ASP A 196 -28.05 -11.48 11.29
N PRO A 197 -27.52 -10.39 10.69
CA PRO A 197 -26.12 -10.34 10.25
C PRO A 197 -25.11 -10.63 11.36
N GLU A 198 -25.38 -10.18 12.58
CA GLU A 198 -24.46 -10.38 13.71
C GLU A 198 -24.39 -11.88 14.06
N LYS A 199 -25.54 -12.56 14.12
CA LYS A 199 -25.56 -14.00 14.41
C LYS A 199 -24.93 -14.82 13.29
N VAL A 200 -25.14 -14.44 12.02
CA VAL A 200 -24.49 -15.10 10.88
C VAL A 200 -22.98 -14.94 10.94
N TYR A 201 -22.49 -13.73 11.23
CA TYR A 201 -21.07 -13.48 11.47
C TYR A 201 -20.49 -14.40 12.55
N GLN A 202 -21.11 -14.44 13.73
CA GLN A 202 -20.63 -15.30 14.83
C GLN A 202 -20.64 -16.78 14.44
N ALA A 203 -21.63 -17.23 13.68
CA ALA A 203 -21.76 -18.63 13.26
C ALA A 203 -20.68 -19.06 12.25
N ILE A 204 -20.29 -18.20 11.30
CA ILE A 204 -19.42 -18.59 10.19
C ILE A 204 -17.94 -18.22 10.40
N ARG A 205 -17.63 -17.28 11.31
CA ARG A 205 -16.27 -16.74 11.47
C ARG A 205 -15.21 -17.76 11.92
N GLY A 206 -15.63 -18.82 12.61
CA GLY A 206 -14.73 -19.91 13.03
C GLY A 206 -14.56 -21.04 11.99
N GLY A 207 -15.33 -20.99 10.89
CA GLY A 207 -15.32 -22.02 9.85
C GLY A 207 -14.47 -21.64 8.64
N LEU A 208 -14.70 -22.32 7.51
CA LEU A 208 -13.99 -22.08 6.24
C LEU A 208 -14.24 -20.69 5.63
N ALA A 209 -15.33 -20.02 6.02
CA ALA A 209 -15.61 -18.63 5.63
C ALA A 209 -14.85 -17.61 6.50
N GLY A 210 -14.22 -18.06 7.59
CA GLY A 210 -13.44 -17.21 8.49
C GLY A 210 -12.25 -16.57 7.78
N SER A 211 -12.08 -15.27 7.97
CA SER A 211 -10.92 -14.53 7.49
C SER A 211 -10.69 -13.27 8.33
N VAL A 212 -9.46 -12.76 8.30
CA VAL A 212 -9.12 -11.46 8.92
C VAL A 212 -10.02 -10.33 8.38
N ILE A 213 -10.44 -10.43 7.12
CA ILE A 213 -11.31 -9.45 6.49
C ILE A 213 -12.74 -9.54 7.01
N LEU A 214 -13.28 -10.75 7.16
CA LEU A 214 -14.60 -10.95 7.76
C LEU A 214 -14.65 -10.31 9.14
N ASP A 215 -13.68 -10.65 9.99
CA ASP A 215 -13.59 -10.17 11.37
C ASP A 215 -13.38 -8.65 11.46
N ALA A 216 -12.67 -8.07 10.50
CA ALA A 216 -12.43 -6.62 10.47
C ALA A 216 -13.60 -5.82 9.89
N LYS A 217 -14.31 -6.35 8.88
CA LYS A 217 -15.21 -5.55 8.03
C LYS A 217 -16.69 -5.76 8.31
N VAL A 218 -17.10 -6.93 8.75
CA VAL A 218 -18.51 -7.16 9.09
C VAL A 218 -18.99 -6.26 10.24
N PRO A 219 -18.26 -6.10 11.36
CA PRO A 219 -18.67 -5.17 12.40
C PRO A 219 -18.84 -3.73 11.88
N MET A 220 -17.92 -3.27 11.03
CA MET A 220 -18.00 -1.95 10.40
C MET A 220 -19.26 -1.79 9.54
N MET A 221 -19.60 -2.80 8.74
CA MET A 221 -20.81 -2.81 7.91
C MET A 221 -22.07 -2.75 8.77
N ILE A 222 -22.18 -3.61 9.79
CA ILE A 222 -23.34 -3.70 10.70
C ILE A 222 -23.54 -2.39 11.48
N GLU A 223 -22.46 -1.76 11.93
CA GLU A 223 -22.47 -0.51 12.68
C GLU A 223 -22.57 0.74 11.80
N ARG A 224 -22.57 0.58 10.47
CA ARG A 224 -22.52 1.69 9.50
C ARG A 224 -21.32 2.63 9.71
N ASN A 225 -20.20 2.07 10.17
CA ASN A 225 -18.97 2.81 10.40
C ASN A 225 -18.02 2.65 9.21
N PHE A 226 -18.08 3.62 8.29
CA PHE A 226 -17.20 3.67 7.12
C PHE A 226 -16.05 4.67 7.27
N LYS A 227 -15.70 5.04 8.51
CA LYS A 227 -14.52 5.85 8.77
C LYS A 227 -13.26 5.12 8.25
N PRO A 228 -12.42 5.74 7.42
CA PRO A 228 -11.33 5.01 6.75
C PRO A 228 -10.29 4.41 7.68
N GLY A 229 -10.06 3.10 7.55
CA GLY A 229 -8.80 2.42 7.88
C GLY A 229 -8.05 1.96 6.62
N GLY A 230 -8.77 1.76 5.51
CA GLY A 230 -8.23 1.65 4.15
C GLY A 230 -9.23 2.21 3.14
N LYS A 231 -8.91 3.35 2.50
CA LYS A 231 -9.85 4.05 1.61
C LYS A 231 -10.15 3.26 0.34
N ILE A 232 -11.40 3.34 -0.14
CA ILE A 232 -11.79 2.82 -1.47
C ILE A 232 -10.92 3.46 -2.57
N SER A 233 -10.60 4.75 -2.46
CA SER A 233 -9.75 5.45 -3.44
C SER A 233 -8.34 4.86 -3.58
N ILE A 234 -7.74 4.43 -2.47
CA ILE A 234 -6.43 3.76 -2.46
C ILE A 234 -6.55 2.36 -3.06
N ASN A 235 -7.56 1.60 -2.65
CA ASN A 235 -7.76 0.26 -3.17
C ASN A 235 -8.10 0.26 -4.67
N HIS A 236 -8.90 1.22 -5.14
CA HIS A 236 -9.18 1.41 -6.56
C HIS A 236 -7.90 1.70 -7.36
N LYS A 237 -6.97 2.50 -6.82
CA LYS A 237 -5.66 2.70 -7.43
C LYS A 237 -4.91 1.37 -7.57
N ASP A 238 -4.88 0.55 -6.52
CA ASP A 238 -4.20 -0.74 -6.58
C ASP A 238 -4.88 -1.72 -7.55
N ILE A 239 -6.21 -1.78 -7.58
CA ILE A 239 -6.96 -2.58 -8.56
C ILE A 239 -6.72 -2.08 -9.99
N LYS A 240 -6.55 -0.77 -10.21
CA LYS A 240 -6.11 -0.23 -11.50
C LYS A 240 -4.74 -0.78 -11.91
N ASN A 241 -3.79 -0.86 -10.98
CA ASN A 241 -2.47 -1.46 -11.25
C ASN A 241 -2.58 -2.96 -11.53
N VAL A 242 -3.47 -3.68 -10.82
CA VAL A 242 -3.76 -5.09 -11.11
C VAL A 242 -4.24 -5.26 -12.54
N MET A 243 -5.27 -4.50 -12.94
CA MET A 243 -5.86 -4.61 -14.28
C MET A 243 -4.86 -4.22 -15.38
N ALA A 244 -4.08 -3.15 -15.17
CA ALA A 244 -3.03 -2.75 -16.10
C ALA A 244 -1.96 -3.84 -16.25
N THR A 245 -1.50 -4.42 -15.13
CA THR A 245 -0.52 -5.51 -15.15
C THR A 245 -1.08 -6.73 -15.85
N ALA A 246 -2.28 -7.18 -15.47
CA ALA A 246 -2.93 -8.36 -16.04
C ALA A 246 -3.11 -8.26 -17.55
N HIS A 247 -3.56 -7.11 -18.05
CA HIS A 247 -3.67 -6.86 -19.50
C HIS A 247 -2.32 -6.86 -20.21
N SER A 248 -1.24 -6.38 -19.57
CA SER A 248 0.09 -6.36 -20.20
C SER A 248 0.73 -7.75 -20.37
N ILE A 249 0.22 -8.76 -19.65
CA ILE A 249 0.73 -10.14 -19.68
C ILE A 249 -0.35 -11.16 -20.03
N ASP A 250 -1.47 -10.71 -20.62
CA ASP A 250 -2.58 -11.55 -21.08
C ASP A 250 -3.19 -12.48 -20.00
N VAL A 251 -3.27 -12.02 -18.75
CA VAL A 251 -3.94 -12.75 -17.66
C VAL A 251 -5.41 -12.31 -17.54
N PRO A 252 -6.39 -13.18 -17.80
CA PRO A 252 -7.80 -12.84 -17.62
C PRO A 252 -8.17 -12.69 -16.14
N MET A 253 -8.77 -11.55 -15.76
CA MET A 253 -9.14 -11.23 -14.38
C MET A 253 -10.65 -10.95 -14.23
N PRO A 254 -11.53 -11.95 -14.46
CA PRO A 254 -12.98 -11.71 -14.57
C PRO A 254 -13.63 -11.18 -13.28
N LEU A 255 -13.19 -11.63 -12.11
CA LEU A 255 -13.75 -11.15 -10.84
C LEU A 255 -13.22 -9.75 -10.50
N THR A 256 -11.94 -9.51 -10.74
CA THR A 256 -11.31 -8.23 -10.43
C THR A 256 -11.76 -7.12 -11.38
N SER A 257 -12.09 -7.44 -12.64
CA SER A 257 -12.68 -6.45 -13.57
C SER A 257 -14.06 -6.00 -13.11
N GLN A 258 -14.89 -6.91 -12.59
CA GLN A 258 -16.18 -6.54 -11.98
C GLN A 258 -15.98 -5.70 -10.73
N LEU A 259 -15.05 -6.10 -9.85
CA LEU A 259 -14.69 -5.31 -8.66
C LEU A 259 -14.23 -3.90 -9.00
N PHE A 260 -13.46 -3.73 -10.09
CA PHE A 260 -13.05 -2.41 -10.56
C PHE A 260 -14.27 -1.52 -10.87
N GLU A 261 -15.26 -2.05 -11.59
CA GLU A 261 -16.49 -1.32 -11.89
C GLU A 261 -17.37 -1.07 -10.64
N ILE A 262 -17.38 -1.99 -9.67
CA ILE A 262 -18.01 -1.76 -8.36
C ILE A 262 -17.39 -0.55 -7.66
N MET A 263 -16.05 -0.46 -7.63
CA MET A 263 -15.36 0.69 -7.05
C MET A 263 -15.59 1.98 -7.84
N GLN A 264 -15.73 1.90 -9.16
CA GLN A 264 -16.08 3.04 -10.01
C GLN A 264 -17.48 3.56 -9.73
N TYR A 265 -18.45 2.66 -9.50
CA TYR A 265 -19.78 3.05 -9.01
C TYR A 265 -19.67 3.82 -7.68
N LEU A 266 -18.95 3.27 -6.70
CA LEU A 266 -18.78 3.89 -5.39
C LEU A 266 -18.09 5.26 -5.49
N LYS A 267 -17.16 5.40 -6.43
CA LYS A 267 -16.53 6.69 -6.74
C LYS A 267 -17.54 7.74 -7.19
N VAL A 268 -18.36 7.44 -8.20
CA VAL A 268 -19.29 8.41 -8.78
C VAL A 268 -20.51 8.68 -7.91
N THR A 269 -20.75 7.83 -6.90
CA THR A 269 -21.84 7.98 -5.93
C THR A 269 -21.40 8.59 -4.59
N GLY A 270 -20.13 9.01 -4.47
CA GLY A 270 -19.66 9.82 -3.34
C GLY A 270 -19.03 9.03 -2.20
N HIS A 271 -18.78 7.73 -2.36
CA HIS A 271 -18.23 6.85 -1.31
C HIS A 271 -16.71 6.62 -1.46
N PHE A 272 -16.03 7.33 -2.35
CA PHE A 272 -14.63 7.03 -2.71
C PHE A 272 -13.64 7.18 -1.54
N ASP A 273 -13.93 8.08 -0.62
CA ASP A 273 -13.08 8.38 0.53
C ASP A 273 -13.46 7.61 1.79
N GLU A 274 -14.44 6.71 1.72
CA GLU A 274 -14.82 5.82 2.82
C GLU A 274 -13.87 4.63 2.94
N ASP A 275 -13.92 3.95 4.10
CA ASP A 275 -13.29 2.63 4.25
C ASP A 275 -13.79 1.66 3.19
N HIS A 276 -12.95 0.73 2.75
CA HIS A 276 -13.34 -0.32 1.82
C HIS A 276 -14.45 -1.26 2.35
N ALA A 277 -14.80 -1.25 3.65
CA ALA A 277 -16.06 -1.83 4.14
C ALA A 277 -17.29 -1.23 3.44
N GLY A 278 -17.19 0.01 2.95
CA GLY A 278 -18.22 0.72 2.19
C GLY A 278 -18.57 0.06 0.85
N ILE A 279 -17.80 -0.93 0.37
CA ILE A 279 -18.16 -1.78 -0.78
C ILE A 279 -19.55 -2.41 -0.59
N VAL A 280 -19.98 -2.67 0.65
CA VAL A 280 -21.31 -3.17 0.96
C VAL A 280 -22.43 -2.31 0.36
N GLN A 281 -22.25 -0.99 0.31
CA GLN A 281 -23.26 -0.05 -0.14
C GLN A 281 -23.60 -0.20 -1.63
N TYR A 282 -22.69 -0.72 -2.45
CA TYR A 282 -22.99 -1.11 -3.83
C TYR A 282 -24.06 -2.21 -3.85
N PHE A 283 -23.83 -3.29 -3.12
CA PHE A 283 -24.73 -4.43 -3.07
C PHE A 283 -26.06 -4.08 -2.38
N GLU A 284 -26.02 -3.27 -1.32
CA GLU A 284 -27.22 -2.75 -0.64
C GLU A 284 -28.12 -1.98 -1.59
N LYS A 285 -27.53 -1.12 -2.43
CA LYS A 285 -28.28 -0.36 -3.42
C LYS A 285 -28.97 -1.26 -4.44
N LEU A 286 -28.27 -2.28 -4.95
CA LEU A 286 -28.84 -3.22 -5.91
C LEU A 286 -29.98 -4.05 -5.32
N ALA A 287 -29.82 -4.50 -4.07
CA ALA A 287 -30.80 -5.37 -3.41
C ALA A 287 -31.93 -4.62 -2.70
N GLY A 288 -31.80 -3.30 -2.49
CA GLY A 288 -32.76 -2.50 -1.72
C GLY A 288 -32.89 -2.99 -0.28
N VAL A 289 -31.76 -3.28 0.38
CA VAL A 289 -31.69 -3.67 1.80
C VAL A 289 -30.33 -3.22 2.36
N GLU A 290 -30.29 -2.86 3.63
CA GLU A 290 -29.05 -2.52 4.33
C GLU A 290 -28.61 -3.67 5.25
N VAL A 291 -27.31 -3.90 5.32
CA VAL A 291 -26.66 -4.72 6.33
C VAL A 291 -26.53 -3.88 7.59
N LYS A 292 -27.38 -4.16 8.58
CA LYS A 292 -27.42 -3.47 9.88
C LYS A 292 -27.95 -4.38 10.97
N LYS A 293 -27.82 -3.95 12.23
CA LYS A 293 -28.45 -4.64 13.36
C LYS A 293 -29.96 -4.75 13.14
N VAL A 294 -30.50 -5.94 13.33
CA VAL A 294 -31.95 -6.11 13.45
C VAL A 294 -32.33 -5.55 14.81
N ASN A 295 -33.15 -4.50 14.86
CA ASN A 295 -33.72 -4.04 16.12
C ASN A 295 -34.62 -5.17 16.64
N ALA A 296 -34.28 -5.69 17.82
CA ALA A 296 -35.11 -6.66 18.54
C ALA A 296 -36.45 -6.04 18.96
#